data_AF-A0A7Y4NV51-F1
#
_entry.id   AF-A0A7Y4NV51-F1
#
_cell.length_a   1.000
_cell.length_b   1.000
_cell.length_c   1.000
_cell.angle_alpha   90.00
_cell.angle_beta   90.00
_cell.angle_gamma   90.00
#
_symmetry.space_group_name_H-M   'P 1'
#
loop_
_entity.id
_entity.type
_entity.pdbx_description
1 polymer ?
#
loop_
_entity_poly.entity_id
_entity_poly.type
_entity_poly.pdbx_seq_one_letter_code
_entity_poly.pdbx_strand_id
1 'polypeptide(L)'
;MDLTAREQALLLELTQVLSSSLDLTEVLARAQGTLAQLLPCDYAAVCVSRPERPGDYEWMGLGAPGILFAHYPELAAVDFVRESVVKQPNVVLRDSDMLSRKELKRSLLYLRCRELGLPLEHVMAVLLDLRQDWHGGFTLYREHTLPFSEREQALLEDLTPYLTNTVRNCRLFGNEATRGDLLDALFRHQGAECVVMDPPEHEKLRTPGATELLRRWYPEELKADDSRLPQELREHLTRLRAPGTKRTLGVDTWMRSGGKHDLKVTFVELPEQRGSRPWVLVLQECSRAIPMPEAWRQKLSKREAEVVQGLLSNWSNETIAEDLGLTLNTVKTHLRNIFPKLGIESRTDLLYQAAWRQKPG
;
A
#
# COMPACT_ATOMS: atom_id res chain seq x y z
N MET A 1 4.52 41.03 -7.97
CA MET A 1 3.40 41.47 -8.81
C MET A 1 2.43 42.28 -7.96
N ASP A 2 1.79 43.34 -8.49
CA ASP A 2 0.69 44.02 -7.78
C ASP A 2 -0.60 43.21 -7.94
N LEU A 3 -0.82 42.31 -6.98
CA LEU A 3 -2.02 41.50 -6.85
C LEU A 3 -3.17 42.34 -6.30
N THR A 4 -4.38 42.17 -6.84
CA THR A 4 -5.58 42.73 -6.24
C THR A 4 -5.87 42.04 -4.91
N ALA A 5 -6.60 42.71 -4.01
CA ALA A 5 -7.02 42.10 -2.74
C ALA A 5 -7.80 40.79 -2.94
N ARG A 6 -8.56 40.68 -4.05
CA ARG A 6 -9.28 39.45 -4.41
C ARG A 6 -8.32 38.32 -4.81
N GLU A 7 -7.34 38.59 -5.68
CA GLU A 7 -6.36 37.58 -6.09
C GLU A 7 -5.49 37.14 -4.91
N GLN A 8 -5.11 38.06 -4.02
CA GLN A 8 -4.40 37.72 -2.79
C GLN A 8 -5.21 36.78 -1.91
N ALA A 9 -6.51 37.05 -1.73
CA ALA A 9 -7.40 36.19 -0.96
C ALA A 9 -7.53 34.79 -1.59
N LEU A 10 -7.72 34.72 -2.93
CA LEU A 10 -7.82 33.45 -3.66
C LEU A 10 -6.51 32.65 -3.62
N LEU A 11 -5.35 33.32 -3.76
CA LEU A 11 -4.04 32.67 -3.62
C LEU A 11 -3.85 32.10 -2.22
N LEU A 12 -4.17 32.88 -1.17
CA LEU A 12 -4.07 32.40 0.20
C LEU A 12 -4.97 31.18 0.44
N GLU A 13 -6.23 31.25 0.01
CA GLU A 13 -7.17 30.13 0.11
C GLU A 13 -6.65 28.90 -0.64
N LEU A 14 -6.14 29.07 -1.87
CA LEU A 14 -5.55 27.97 -2.64
C LEU A 14 -4.36 27.34 -1.93
N THR A 15 -3.42 28.14 -1.42
CA THR A 15 -2.26 27.60 -0.69
C THR A 15 -2.67 26.82 0.56
N GLN A 16 -3.72 27.25 1.27
CA GLN A 16 -4.28 26.52 2.39
C GLN A 16 -4.88 25.18 1.94
N VAL A 17 -5.70 25.17 0.88
CA VAL A 17 -6.29 23.94 0.34
C VAL A 17 -5.22 22.97 -0.16
N LEU A 18 -4.24 23.47 -0.91
CA LEU A 18 -3.13 22.71 -1.48
C LEU A 18 -2.26 22.03 -0.41
N SER A 19 -2.28 22.51 0.84
CA SER A 19 -1.54 21.93 1.97
C SER A 19 -2.42 21.15 2.96
N SER A 20 -3.73 21.01 2.68
CA SER A 20 -4.71 20.51 3.65
C SER A 20 -4.81 18.98 3.77
N SER A 21 -4.32 18.23 2.77
CA SER A 21 -4.36 16.76 2.75
C SER A 21 -3.12 16.21 2.01
N LEU A 22 -2.83 14.94 2.25
CA LEU A 22 -1.79 14.17 1.55
C LEU A 22 -2.37 13.24 0.47
N ASP A 23 -3.67 13.36 0.19
CA ASP A 23 -4.35 12.75 -0.96
C ASP A 23 -4.45 13.78 -2.09
N LEU A 24 -3.75 13.52 -3.19
CA LEU A 24 -3.70 14.45 -4.32
C LEU A 24 -5.07 14.63 -4.98
N THR A 25 -5.89 13.59 -5.05
CA THR A 25 -7.23 13.65 -5.65
C THR A 25 -8.15 14.53 -4.81
N GLU A 26 -8.12 14.36 -3.48
CA GLU A 26 -8.89 15.17 -2.54
C GLU A 26 -8.49 16.65 -2.60
N VAL A 27 -7.18 16.93 -2.60
CA VAL A 27 -6.66 18.29 -2.65
C VAL A 27 -7.05 19.00 -3.94
N LEU A 28 -6.88 18.33 -5.09
CA LEU A 28 -7.20 18.90 -6.40
C LEU A 28 -8.71 19.15 -6.54
N ALA A 29 -9.56 18.23 -6.09
CA ALA A 29 -11.01 18.40 -6.12
C ALA A 29 -11.47 19.62 -5.30
N ARG A 30 -10.86 19.86 -4.13
CA ARG A 30 -11.14 21.04 -3.30
C ARG A 30 -10.61 22.33 -3.91
N ALA A 31 -9.44 22.27 -4.55
CA ALA A 31 -8.79 23.45 -5.14
C ALA A 31 -9.47 23.91 -6.44
N GLN A 32 -10.21 23.04 -7.14
CA GLN A 32 -10.75 23.30 -8.48
C GLN A 32 -11.56 24.60 -8.57
N GLY A 33 -12.46 24.84 -7.61
CA GLY A 33 -13.34 26.03 -7.63
C GLY A 33 -12.57 27.34 -7.46
N THR A 34 -11.63 27.38 -6.53
CA THR A 34 -10.81 28.57 -6.26
C THR A 34 -9.79 28.80 -7.38
N LEU A 35 -9.24 27.72 -7.93
CA LEU A 35 -8.35 27.75 -9.09
C LEU A 35 -9.05 28.34 -10.32
N ALA A 36 -10.27 27.90 -10.62
CA ALA A 36 -11.05 28.42 -11.76
C ALA A 36 -11.42 29.91 -11.60
N GLN A 37 -11.53 30.40 -10.37
CA GLN A 37 -11.73 31.84 -10.11
C GLN A 37 -10.45 32.66 -10.30
N LEU A 38 -9.29 32.12 -9.92
CA LEU A 38 -8.01 32.79 -10.04
C LEU A 38 -7.47 32.75 -11.48
N LEU A 39 -7.63 31.61 -12.14
CA LEU A 39 -7.15 31.31 -13.49
C LEU A 39 -8.32 30.76 -14.32
N PRO A 40 -9.18 31.64 -14.87
CA PRO A 40 -10.34 31.22 -15.65
C PRO A 40 -9.93 30.33 -16.82
N CYS A 41 -10.43 29.10 -16.86
CA CYS A 41 -10.15 28.12 -17.90
C CYS A 41 -11.37 27.21 -18.10
N ASP A 42 -11.46 26.58 -19.26
CA ASP A 42 -12.51 25.60 -19.54
C ASP A 42 -12.14 24.23 -18.93
N TYR A 43 -10.85 23.89 -19.00
CA TYR A 43 -10.32 22.66 -18.43
C TYR A 43 -8.97 22.88 -17.77
N ALA A 44 -8.72 22.12 -16.71
CA ALA A 44 -7.40 21.98 -16.12
C ALA A 44 -7.03 20.49 -15.98
N ALA A 45 -5.74 20.20 -15.98
CA ALA A 45 -5.22 18.84 -15.85
C ALA A 45 -3.93 18.83 -15.04
N VAL A 46 -3.78 17.82 -14.19
CA VAL A 46 -2.52 17.48 -13.54
C VAL A 46 -2.10 16.11 -14.04
N CYS A 47 -0.84 15.98 -14.43
CA CYS A 47 -0.23 14.68 -14.68
C CYS A 47 0.98 14.46 -13.79
N VAL A 48 1.23 13.20 -13.41
CA VAL A 48 2.42 12.80 -12.65
C VAL A 48 3.08 11.64 -13.35
N SER A 49 4.39 11.74 -13.59
CA SER A 49 5.19 10.72 -14.24
C SER A 49 5.30 9.44 -13.42
N ARG A 50 5.47 8.31 -14.08
CA ARG A 50 5.83 7.02 -13.46
C ARG A 50 7.26 6.64 -13.85
N PRO A 51 8.26 6.74 -12.94
CA PRO A 51 9.66 6.46 -13.30
C PRO A 51 9.88 5.01 -13.69
N GLU A 52 9.09 4.08 -13.14
CA GLU A 52 9.19 2.67 -13.50
C GLU A 52 8.68 2.39 -14.92
N ARG A 53 7.95 3.35 -15.52
CA ARG A 53 7.38 3.28 -16.87
C ARG A 53 7.52 4.63 -17.57
N PRO A 54 8.70 4.95 -18.12
CA PRO A 54 8.93 6.22 -18.80
C PRO A 54 7.91 6.46 -19.92
N GLY A 55 7.25 7.62 -19.88
CA GLY A 55 6.19 7.98 -20.84
C GLY A 55 4.77 7.67 -20.35
N ASP A 56 4.61 6.89 -19.28
CA ASP A 56 3.32 6.71 -18.61
C ASP A 56 3.08 7.82 -17.60
N TYR A 57 1.83 8.32 -17.60
CA TYR A 57 1.38 9.39 -16.73
C TYR A 57 0.11 8.98 -16.00
N GLU A 58 0.04 9.35 -14.74
CA GLU A 58 -1.20 9.36 -13.97
C GLU A 58 -1.88 10.72 -14.13
N TRP A 59 -3.10 10.73 -14.67
CA TRP A 59 -3.84 11.93 -15.01
C TRP A 59 -4.96 12.22 -14.03
N MET A 60 -5.08 13.47 -13.62
CA MET A 60 -6.17 14.00 -12.81
C MET A 60 -6.79 15.18 -13.58
N GLY A 61 -8.00 14.96 -14.10
CA GLY A 61 -8.75 15.97 -14.84
C GLY A 61 -9.53 16.89 -13.89
N LEU A 62 -9.20 18.17 -13.89
CA LEU A 62 -9.95 19.22 -13.21
C LEU A 62 -10.95 19.82 -14.20
N GLY A 63 -12.05 19.09 -14.42
CA GLY A 63 -13.05 19.39 -15.45
C GLY A 63 -12.69 18.91 -16.86
N ALA A 64 -11.43 18.58 -17.11
CA ALA A 64 -10.98 18.02 -18.38
C ALA A 64 -11.63 16.65 -18.68
N PRO A 65 -12.23 16.45 -19.88
CA PRO A 65 -12.85 15.19 -20.24
C PRO A 65 -11.85 14.03 -20.30
N GLY A 66 -12.19 12.90 -19.67
CA GLY A 66 -11.31 11.72 -19.60
C GLY A 66 -10.87 11.17 -20.96
N ILE A 67 -11.64 11.45 -22.03
CA ILE A 67 -11.31 11.08 -23.41
C ILE A 67 -9.97 11.68 -23.87
N LEU A 68 -9.61 12.88 -23.40
CA LEU A 68 -8.35 13.53 -23.73
C LEU A 68 -7.15 12.68 -23.26
N PHE A 69 -7.24 12.15 -22.04
CA PHE A 69 -6.16 11.40 -21.41
C PHE A 69 -6.12 9.94 -21.88
N ALA A 70 -7.27 9.34 -22.18
CA ALA A 70 -7.35 7.97 -22.70
C ALA A 70 -6.60 7.80 -24.03
N HIS A 71 -6.62 8.84 -24.89
CA HIS A 71 -5.91 8.86 -26.16
C HIS A 71 -4.51 9.49 -26.09
N TYR A 72 -4.09 9.97 -24.91
CA TYR A 72 -2.77 10.61 -24.76
C TYR A 72 -1.58 9.73 -25.18
N PRO A 73 -1.55 8.39 -24.94
CA PRO A 73 -0.43 7.56 -25.38
C PRO A 73 -0.15 7.64 -26.89
N GLU A 74 -1.17 7.86 -27.73
CA GLU A 74 -1.01 8.05 -29.18
C GLU A 74 -0.40 9.42 -29.53
N LEU A 75 -0.56 10.40 -28.65
CA LEU A 75 -0.18 11.80 -28.83
C LEU A 75 1.13 12.17 -28.14
N ALA A 76 1.57 11.38 -27.15
CA ALA A 76 2.71 11.69 -26.30
C ALA A 76 4.00 11.98 -27.09
N ALA A 77 4.22 11.27 -28.20
CA ALA A 77 5.39 11.45 -29.07
C ALA A 77 5.41 12.78 -29.84
N VAL A 78 4.25 13.42 -30.02
CA VAL A 78 4.07 14.65 -30.82
C VAL A 78 3.52 15.81 -29.98
N ASP A 79 3.55 15.67 -28.65
CA ASP A 79 3.04 16.66 -27.71
C ASP A 79 4.00 17.85 -27.62
N PHE A 80 3.67 18.92 -28.37
CA PHE A 80 4.42 20.17 -28.38
C PHE A 80 4.43 20.89 -27.03
N VAL A 81 3.41 20.66 -26.18
CA VAL A 81 3.33 21.26 -24.85
C VAL A 81 4.41 20.62 -23.98
N ARG A 82 4.43 19.29 -23.93
CA ARG A 82 5.45 18.52 -23.20
C ARG A 82 6.86 18.83 -23.70
N GLU A 83 7.06 18.86 -25.02
CA GLU A 83 8.38 19.17 -25.60
C GLU A 83 8.89 20.56 -25.17
N SER A 84 7.99 21.51 -25.05
CA SER A 84 8.31 22.89 -24.65
C SER A 84 8.62 23.00 -23.16
N VAL A 85 7.74 22.48 -22.29
CA VAL A 85 7.88 22.65 -20.83
C VAL A 85 9.03 21.83 -20.24
N VAL A 86 9.43 20.72 -20.88
CA VAL A 86 10.61 19.93 -20.45
C VAL A 86 11.92 20.71 -20.60
N LYS A 87 11.99 21.64 -21.56
CA LYS A 87 13.19 22.47 -21.79
C LYS A 87 13.39 23.52 -20.69
N GLN A 88 12.32 23.89 -19.99
CA GLN A 88 12.33 24.93 -18.94
C GLN A 88 11.45 24.51 -17.75
N PRO A 89 11.91 23.56 -16.92
CA PRO A 89 11.17 23.13 -15.73
C PRO A 89 10.80 24.29 -14.79
N ASN A 90 9.61 24.22 -14.22
CA ASN A 90 9.00 25.22 -13.33
C ASN A 90 8.77 26.61 -13.94
N VAL A 91 8.91 26.76 -15.26
CA VAL A 91 8.55 27.98 -15.98
C VAL A 91 7.19 27.78 -16.64
N VAL A 92 6.25 28.68 -16.40
CA VAL A 92 4.95 28.67 -17.06
C VAL A 92 5.09 29.16 -18.49
N LEU A 93 4.62 28.37 -19.44
CA LEU A 93 4.60 28.70 -20.86
C LEU A 93 3.16 28.79 -21.35
N ARG A 94 2.86 29.82 -22.14
CA ARG A 94 1.64 29.89 -22.95
C ARG A 94 1.87 29.24 -24.30
N ASP A 95 0.81 28.89 -25.00
CA ASP A 95 0.84 28.38 -26.36
C ASP A 95 1.67 29.26 -27.32
N SER A 96 1.59 30.59 -27.18
CA SER A 96 2.39 31.56 -27.94
C SER A 96 3.89 31.50 -27.68
N ASP A 97 4.29 31.00 -26.51
CA ASP A 97 5.70 30.81 -26.13
C ASP A 97 6.24 29.48 -26.69
N MET A 98 5.35 28.57 -27.13
CA MET A 98 5.67 27.23 -27.62
C MET A 98 5.69 27.17 -29.15
N LEU A 99 4.68 27.72 -29.82
CA LEU A 99 4.49 27.66 -31.27
C LEU A 99 3.81 28.93 -31.80
N SER A 100 4.05 29.28 -33.07
CA SER A 100 3.22 30.30 -33.71
C SER A 100 1.78 29.78 -33.89
N ARG A 101 0.81 30.71 -33.96
CA ARG A 101 -0.60 30.35 -34.14
C ARG A 101 -0.87 29.48 -35.38
N LYS A 102 -0.08 29.67 -36.45
CA LYS A 102 -0.17 28.88 -37.69
C LYS A 102 0.36 27.46 -37.50
N GLU A 103 1.43 27.28 -36.72
CA GLU A 103 2.01 25.98 -36.41
C GLU A 103 1.12 25.19 -35.45
N LEU A 104 0.61 25.84 -34.40
CA LEU A 104 -0.33 25.22 -33.45
C LEU A 104 -1.53 24.61 -34.17
N LYS A 105 -2.17 25.35 -35.09
CA LYS A 105 -3.32 24.86 -35.86
C LYS A 105 -3.02 23.69 -36.79
N ARG A 106 -1.74 23.45 -37.08
CA ARG A 106 -1.25 22.33 -37.91
C ARG A 106 -0.69 21.19 -37.07
N SER A 107 -0.52 21.39 -35.76
CA SER A 107 0.00 20.36 -34.86
C SER A 107 -0.97 19.18 -34.76
N LEU A 108 -0.44 17.96 -34.66
CA LEU A 108 -1.26 16.76 -34.56
C LEU A 108 -2.10 16.76 -33.28
N LEU A 109 -1.56 17.27 -32.17
CA LEU A 109 -2.27 17.43 -30.92
C LEU A 109 -3.52 18.32 -31.08
N TYR A 110 -3.39 19.49 -31.71
CA TYR A 110 -4.52 20.40 -31.94
C TYR A 110 -5.60 19.76 -32.82
N LEU A 111 -5.22 19.13 -33.93
CA LEU A 111 -6.16 18.48 -34.85
C LEU A 111 -6.90 17.32 -34.16
N ARG A 112 -6.18 16.50 -33.38
CA ARG A 112 -6.76 15.37 -32.65
C ARG A 112 -7.72 15.80 -31.55
N CYS A 113 -7.40 16.84 -30.78
CA CYS A 113 -8.34 17.39 -29.81
C CYS A 113 -9.65 17.81 -30.48
N ARG A 114 -9.60 18.47 -31.65
CA ARG A 114 -10.81 18.84 -32.40
C ARG A 114 -11.61 17.65 -32.90
N GLU A 115 -10.95 16.60 -33.38
CA GLU A 115 -11.61 15.35 -33.79
C GLU A 115 -12.33 14.67 -32.62
N LEU A 116 -11.76 14.76 -31.42
CA LEU A 116 -12.35 14.25 -30.18
C LEU A 116 -13.46 15.16 -29.62
N GLY A 117 -13.82 16.25 -30.31
CA GLY A 117 -14.83 17.20 -29.86
C GLY A 117 -14.36 18.17 -28.78
N LEU A 118 -13.05 18.34 -28.62
CA LEU A 118 -12.40 19.25 -27.68
C LEU A 118 -11.72 20.38 -28.46
N PRO A 119 -12.41 21.49 -28.78
CA PRO A 119 -11.86 22.59 -29.57
C PRO A 119 -10.90 23.45 -28.73
N LEU A 120 -9.84 22.86 -28.19
CA LEU A 120 -8.86 23.55 -27.35
C LEU A 120 -8.10 24.58 -28.20
N GLU A 121 -8.41 25.85 -28.01
CA GLU A 121 -7.83 26.96 -28.75
C GLU A 121 -6.58 27.54 -28.09
N HIS A 122 -6.48 27.49 -26.75
CA HIS A 122 -5.32 27.97 -26.01
C HIS A 122 -4.90 27.00 -24.92
N VAL A 123 -3.59 26.96 -24.66
CA VAL A 123 -3.00 26.17 -23.58
C VAL A 123 -2.01 27.04 -22.80
N MET A 124 -1.97 26.85 -21.49
CA MET A 124 -0.94 27.37 -20.60
C MET A 124 -0.50 26.25 -19.66
N ALA A 125 0.80 26.00 -19.58
CA ALA A 125 1.31 24.80 -18.92
C ALA A 125 2.63 25.07 -18.19
N VAL A 126 2.89 24.26 -17.17
CA VAL A 126 4.16 24.23 -16.45
C VAL A 126 4.55 22.79 -16.15
N LEU A 127 5.83 22.48 -16.31
CA LEU A 127 6.40 21.24 -15.80
C LEU A 127 6.79 21.44 -14.35
N LEU A 128 6.27 20.61 -13.45
CA LEU A 128 6.61 20.62 -12.03
C LEU A 128 7.80 19.69 -11.81
N ASP A 129 8.95 20.22 -11.41
CA ASP A 129 10.10 19.39 -11.01
C ASP A 129 9.88 18.84 -9.59
N LEU A 130 9.58 17.55 -9.49
CA LEU A 130 9.26 16.90 -8.22
C LEU A 130 10.51 16.30 -7.53
N ARG A 131 11.70 16.41 -8.14
CA ARG A 131 12.98 15.78 -7.73
C ARG A 131 12.94 14.24 -7.85
N GLN A 132 14.11 13.59 -7.72
CA GLN A 132 14.25 12.11 -7.71
C GLN A 132 13.62 11.40 -8.93
N ASP A 133 13.94 11.89 -10.13
CA ASP A 133 13.47 11.38 -11.43
C ASP A 133 11.95 11.50 -11.67
N TRP A 134 11.23 12.25 -10.83
CA TRP A 134 9.80 12.50 -10.97
C TRP A 134 9.55 13.89 -11.54
N HIS A 135 8.57 14.00 -12.42
CA HIS A 135 8.02 15.28 -12.85
C HIS A 135 6.50 15.22 -12.90
N GLY A 136 5.89 16.38 -12.67
CA GLY A 136 4.48 16.61 -12.92
C GLY A 136 4.29 17.55 -14.09
N GLY A 137 3.07 17.59 -14.61
CA GLY A 137 2.60 18.64 -15.50
C GLY A 137 1.34 19.24 -14.92
N PHE A 138 1.24 20.57 -14.95
CA PHE A 138 -0.01 21.27 -14.70
C PHE A 138 -0.38 22.04 -15.96
N THR A 139 -1.59 21.85 -16.46
CA THR A 139 -2.01 22.41 -17.74
C THR A 139 -3.42 22.97 -17.67
N LEU A 140 -3.60 24.17 -18.19
CA LEU A 140 -4.87 24.86 -18.34
C LEU A 140 -5.20 24.98 -19.83
N TYR A 141 -6.46 24.77 -20.19
CA TYR A 141 -6.96 24.86 -21.55
C TYR A 141 -8.14 25.82 -21.64
N ARG A 142 -8.25 26.50 -22.79
CA ARG A 142 -9.43 27.28 -23.18
C ARG A 142 -9.91 26.87 -24.55
N GLU A 143 -11.22 26.82 -24.73
CA GLU A 143 -11.90 26.61 -26.01
C GLU A 143 -12.21 27.94 -26.73
N HIS A 144 -12.25 29.04 -25.99
CA HIS A 144 -12.57 30.37 -26.53
C HIS A 144 -11.37 31.05 -27.21
N THR A 145 -11.62 32.12 -27.96
CA THR A 145 -10.59 32.82 -28.77
C THR A 145 -9.66 33.75 -27.99
N LEU A 146 -9.90 33.96 -26.69
CA LEU A 146 -9.08 34.86 -25.87
C LEU A 146 -7.89 34.08 -25.26
N PRO A 147 -6.64 34.46 -25.59
CA PRO A 147 -5.45 33.79 -25.07
C PRO A 147 -5.26 34.08 -23.58
N PHE A 148 -4.42 33.27 -22.92
CA PHE A 148 -3.95 33.56 -21.57
C PHE A 148 -3.08 34.82 -21.55
N SER A 149 -3.37 35.73 -20.63
CA SER A 149 -2.63 36.98 -20.46
C SER A 149 -1.31 36.79 -19.71
N GLU A 150 -0.40 37.77 -19.81
CA GLU A 150 0.84 37.77 -19.03
C GLU A 150 0.59 37.81 -17.52
N ARG A 151 -0.51 38.45 -17.09
CA ARG A 151 -0.94 38.45 -15.69
C ARG A 151 -1.30 37.05 -15.22
N GLU A 152 -2.07 36.30 -16.02
CA GLU A 152 -2.46 34.92 -15.70
C GLU A 152 -1.27 33.96 -15.72
N GLN A 153 -0.35 34.14 -16.66
CA GLN A 153 0.91 33.41 -16.68
C GLN A 153 1.70 33.64 -15.39
N ALA A 154 1.87 34.89 -14.98
CA ALA A 154 2.62 35.19 -13.77
C ALA A 154 1.87 34.78 -12.48
N LEU A 155 0.53 34.75 -12.47
CA LEU A 155 -0.25 34.17 -11.37
C LEU A 155 -0.01 32.67 -11.21
N LEU A 156 0.05 31.94 -12.33
CA LEU A 156 0.39 30.52 -12.31
C LEU A 156 1.86 30.30 -11.93
N GLU A 157 2.76 31.20 -12.32
CA GLU A 157 4.18 31.16 -11.93
C GLU A 157 4.31 31.28 -10.40
N ASP A 158 3.59 32.23 -9.79
CA ASP A 158 3.54 32.42 -8.34
C ASP A 158 2.91 31.21 -7.61
N LEU A 159 1.95 30.52 -8.25
CA LEU A 159 1.30 29.32 -7.71
C LEU A 159 2.15 28.04 -7.85
N THR A 160 3.05 28.00 -8.84
CA THR A 160 3.83 26.80 -9.22
C THR A 160 4.57 26.15 -8.05
N PRO A 161 5.29 26.87 -7.16
CA PRO A 161 5.98 26.25 -6.03
C PRO A 161 5.05 25.50 -5.09
N TYR A 162 3.82 25.99 -4.90
CA TYR A 162 2.82 25.35 -4.05
C TYR A 162 2.29 24.08 -4.71
N LEU A 163 1.95 24.12 -6.00
CA LEU A 163 1.55 22.94 -6.77
C LEU A 163 2.64 21.87 -6.75
N THR A 164 3.90 22.24 -7.04
CA THR A 164 5.05 21.34 -7.00
C THR A 164 5.18 20.66 -5.63
N ASN A 165 5.10 21.43 -4.55
CA ASN A 165 5.22 20.89 -3.19
C ASN A 165 4.05 19.96 -2.84
N THR A 166 2.82 20.32 -3.20
CA THR A 166 1.62 19.51 -2.97
C THR A 166 1.70 18.19 -3.70
N VAL A 167 1.96 18.21 -5.01
CA VAL A 167 2.08 16.98 -5.82
C VAL A 167 3.19 16.10 -5.28
N ARG A 168 4.36 16.67 -4.96
CA ARG A 168 5.49 15.92 -4.39
C ARG A 168 5.13 15.28 -3.05
N ASN A 169 4.54 16.03 -2.12
CA ASN A 169 4.21 15.55 -0.78
C ASN A 169 3.14 14.45 -0.83
N CYS A 170 2.08 14.64 -1.62
CA CYS A 170 1.04 13.64 -1.79
C CYS A 170 1.61 12.36 -2.43
N ARG A 171 2.51 12.49 -3.42
CA ARG A 171 3.14 11.33 -4.06
C ARG A 171 4.07 10.56 -3.12
N LEU A 172 4.93 11.27 -2.39
CA LEU A 172 5.81 10.64 -1.40
C LEU A 172 5.00 9.91 -0.32
N PHE A 173 3.94 10.53 0.19
CA PHE A 173 3.07 9.90 1.17
C PHE A 173 2.32 8.69 0.59
N GLY A 174 1.73 8.83 -0.60
CA GLY A 174 1.01 7.74 -1.26
C GLY A 174 1.88 6.50 -1.51
N ASN A 175 3.16 6.69 -1.88
CA ASN A 175 4.10 5.59 -2.05
C ASN A 175 4.40 4.87 -0.72
N GLU A 176 4.65 5.62 0.36
CA GLU A 176 4.88 5.03 1.69
C GLU A 176 3.63 4.35 2.25
N ALA A 177 2.44 4.93 2.06
CA ALA A 177 1.17 4.33 2.43
C ALA A 177 0.93 3.01 1.68
N THR A 178 1.11 3.01 0.35
CA THR A 178 0.96 1.80 -0.48
C THR A 178 1.95 0.70 -0.04
N ARG A 179 3.19 1.08 0.27
CA ARG A 179 4.20 0.14 0.78
C ARG A 179 3.75 -0.46 2.11
N GLY A 180 3.22 0.36 3.02
CA GLY A 180 2.63 -0.09 4.29
C GLY A 180 1.50 -1.08 4.07
N ASP A 181 0.53 -0.73 3.23
CA ASP A 181 -0.63 -1.57 2.92
C ASP A 181 -0.25 -2.94 2.33
N LEU A 182 0.73 -2.96 1.43
CA LEU A 182 1.25 -4.20 0.83
C LEU A 182 1.96 -5.09 1.87
N LEU A 183 2.73 -4.49 2.78
CA LEU A 183 3.38 -5.23 3.86
C LEU A 183 2.34 -5.77 4.86
N ASP A 184 1.35 -4.98 5.24
CA ASP A 184 0.24 -5.41 6.11
C ASP A 184 -0.59 -6.53 5.45
N ALA A 185 -0.82 -6.46 4.14
CA ALA A 185 -1.45 -7.54 3.39
C ALA A 185 -0.62 -8.83 3.41
N LEU A 186 0.71 -8.73 3.28
CA LEU A 186 1.62 -9.88 3.34
C LEU A 186 1.62 -10.53 4.73
N PHE A 187 1.72 -9.74 5.81
CA PHE A 187 1.67 -10.23 7.19
C PHE A 187 0.35 -10.95 7.47
N ARG A 188 -0.79 -10.34 7.11
CA ARG A 188 -2.12 -10.97 7.24
C ARG A 188 -2.22 -12.28 6.45
N HIS A 189 -1.69 -12.34 5.23
CA HIS A 189 -1.68 -13.56 4.43
C HIS A 189 -0.86 -14.69 5.10
N GLN A 190 0.20 -14.36 5.83
CA GLN A 190 1.00 -15.32 6.59
C GLN A 190 0.39 -15.68 7.96
N GLY A 191 -0.76 -15.09 8.32
CA GLY A 191 -1.36 -15.23 9.65
C GLY A 191 -0.47 -14.68 10.76
N ALA A 192 0.38 -13.71 10.42
CA ALA A 192 1.30 -13.05 11.34
C ALA A 192 0.85 -11.62 11.59
N GLU A 193 0.99 -11.20 12.84
CA GLU A 193 0.73 -9.84 13.30
C GLU A 193 1.99 -9.33 13.98
N CYS A 194 2.20 -8.02 14.06
CA CYS A 194 3.36 -7.46 14.74
C CYS A 194 3.06 -6.28 15.66
N VAL A 195 3.91 -6.16 16.68
CA VAL A 195 4.05 -4.99 17.55
C VAL A 195 5.51 -4.55 17.51
N VAL A 196 5.75 -3.26 17.27
CA VAL A 196 7.09 -2.67 17.24
C VAL A 196 7.30 -1.84 18.49
N MET A 197 8.34 -2.17 19.25
CA MET A 197 8.68 -1.54 20.51
C MET A 197 10.01 -0.79 20.39
N ASP A 198 10.00 0.48 20.74
CA ASP A 198 11.20 1.27 20.94
C ASP A 198 11.67 1.21 22.41
N PRO A 199 12.97 1.08 22.66
CA PRO A 199 13.55 1.26 23.99
C PRO A 199 13.20 2.62 24.61
N PRO A 200 12.86 2.72 25.92
CA PRO A 200 12.73 1.63 26.87
C PRO A 200 11.38 0.91 26.86
N GLU A 201 10.25 1.56 26.62
CA GLU A 201 8.92 0.91 26.56
C GLU A 201 7.93 1.76 25.74
N HIS A 202 8.32 2.16 24.52
CA HIS A 202 7.43 2.95 23.66
C HIS A 202 6.96 2.13 22.46
N GLU A 203 5.68 1.79 22.40
CA GLU A 203 5.10 1.15 21.21
C GLU A 203 5.09 2.15 20.04
N LYS A 204 5.76 1.80 18.95
CA LYS A 204 5.82 2.60 17.71
C LYS A 204 4.74 2.23 16.71
N LEU A 205 4.40 0.95 16.66
CA LEU A 205 3.48 0.41 15.68
C LEU A 205 2.84 -0.85 16.23
N ARG A 206 1.57 -1.03 15.87
CA ARG A 206 0.84 -2.26 16.08
C ARG A 206 -0.07 -2.51 14.89
N THR A 207 0.07 -3.69 14.33
CA THR A 207 -0.84 -4.16 13.27
C THR A 207 -2.26 -4.36 13.80
N PRO A 208 -3.30 -4.15 12.98
CA PRO A 208 -4.69 -4.22 13.45
C PRO A 208 -5.08 -5.56 14.11
N GLY A 209 -4.56 -6.70 13.63
CA GLY A 209 -4.89 -8.02 14.17
C GLY A 209 -4.10 -8.40 15.43
N ALA A 210 -3.00 -7.70 15.76
CA ALA A 210 -2.19 -7.98 16.94
C ALA A 210 -2.99 -7.86 18.24
N THR A 211 -3.81 -6.81 18.40
CA THR A 211 -4.62 -6.63 19.62
C THR A 211 -5.62 -7.77 19.80
N GLU A 212 -6.27 -8.20 18.73
CA GLU A 212 -7.22 -9.32 18.78
C GLU A 212 -6.51 -10.63 19.13
N LEU A 213 -5.35 -10.89 18.53
CA LEU A 213 -4.54 -12.05 18.87
C LEU A 213 -4.08 -12.01 20.34
N LEU A 214 -3.58 -10.88 20.83
CA LEU A 214 -3.16 -10.75 22.23
C LEU A 214 -4.33 -10.89 23.20
N ARG A 215 -5.51 -10.35 22.91
CA ARG A 215 -6.71 -10.48 23.75
C ARG A 215 -7.15 -11.93 23.91
N ARG A 216 -7.06 -12.73 22.84
CA ARG A 216 -7.40 -14.16 22.89
C ARG A 216 -6.44 -14.96 23.79
N TRP A 217 -5.17 -14.58 23.82
CA TRP A 217 -4.12 -15.31 24.54
C TRP A 217 -3.85 -14.79 25.97
N TYR A 218 -4.18 -13.53 26.24
CA TYR A 218 -4.00 -12.81 27.50
C TYR A 218 -5.26 -12.02 27.91
N PRO A 219 -6.42 -12.69 28.08
CA PRO A 219 -7.70 -12.02 28.26
C PRO A 219 -7.79 -11.18 29.55
N GLU A 220 -7.15 -11.63 30.64
CA GLU A 220 -7.23 -10.91 31.92
C GLU A 220 -6.38 -9.62 31.94
N GLU A 221 -5.21 -9.63 31.30
CA GLU A 221 -4.33 -8.46 31.25
C GLU A 221 -4.89 -7.39 30.29
N LEU A 222 -5.39 -7.80 29.11
CA LEU A 222 -5.86 -6.85 28.09
C LEU A 222 -7.30 -6.36 28.28
N LYS A 223 -8.06 -6.90 29.24
CA LYS A 223 -9.32 -6.30 29.69
C LYS A 223 -9.10 -4.93 30.32
N ALA A 224 -7.95 -4.72 30.97
CA ALA A 224 -7.65 -3.50 31.71
C ALA A 224 -6.99 -2.43 30.81
N ASP A 225 -6.08 -2.84 29.93
CA ASP A 225 -5.37 -1.95 29.00
C ASP A 225 -4.91 -2.75 27.77
N ASP A 226 -5.55 -2.51 26.62
CA ASP A 226 -5.26 -3.20 25.37
C ASP A 226 -4.10 -2.59 24.57
N SER A 227 -3.62 -1.42 24.99
CA SER A 227 -2.48 -0.74 24.40
C SER A 227 -1.15 -1.29 24.90
N ARG A 228 -1.14 -2.01 26.02
CA ARG A 228 0.10 -2.56 26.61
C ARG A 228 0.41 -3.97 26.12
N LEU A 229 1.70 -4.25 26.01
CA LEU A 229 2.19 -5.62 25.85
C LEU A 229 1.99 -6.42 27.15
N PRO A 230 1.53 -7.69 27.06
CA PRO A 230 1.46 -8.59 28.20
C PRO A 230 2.77 -8.67 28.99
N GLN A 231 2.65 -8.89 30.30
CA GLN A 231 3.78 -8.89 31.22
C GLN A 231 4.87 -9.89 30.79
N GLU A 232 4.50 -11.11 30.41
CA GLU A 232 5.44 -12.15 29.97
C GLU A 232 6.30 -11.69 28.78
N LEU A 233 5.68 -11.05 27.79
CA LEU A 233 6.38 -10.59 26.59
C LEU A 233 7.29 -9.40 26.91
N ARG A 234 6.85 -8.51 27.81
CA ARG A 234 7.63 -7.35 28.27
C ARG A 234 8.86 -7.78 29.07
N GLU A 235 8.69 -8.71 30.01
CA GLU A 235 9.78 -9.28 30.80
C GLU A 235 10.78 -10.03 29.91
N HIS A 236 10.28 -10.76 28.91
CA HIS A 236 11.13 -11.41 27.93
C HIS A 236 11.91 -10.40 27.08
N LEU A 237 11.25 -9.35 26.57
CA LEU A 237 11.91 -8.26 25.85
C LEU A 237 12.98 -7.57 26.70
N THR A 238 12.71 -7.30 27.98
CA THR A 238 13.68 -6.71 28.91
C THR A 238 14.91 -7.60 29.09
N ARG A 239 14.72 -8.92 29.22
CA ARG A 239 15.84 -9.88 29.24
C ARG A 239 16.62 -9.89 27.93
N LEU A 240 15.92 -9.81 26.80
CA LEU A 240 16.51 -9.64 25.46
C LEU A 240 17.11 -8.25 25.23
N ARG A 241 17.14 -7.37 26.21
CA ARG A 241 17.86 -6.09 26.09
C ARG A 241 19.02 -5.98 27.07
N ALA A 242 19.13 -6.94 28.00
CA ALA A 242 20.24 -6.99 28.93
C ALA A 242 21.58 -7.19 28.19
N PRO A 243 22.66 -6.51 28.61
CA PRO A 243 24.00 -6.75 28.07
C PRO A 243 24.44 -8.20 28.27
N GLY A 244 25.07 -8.81 27.26
CA GLY A 244 25.68 -10.14 27.37
C GLY A 244 24.75 -11.34 27.11
N THR A 245 23.49 -11.14 26.73
CA THR A 245 22.64 -12.25 26.25
C THR A 245 23.23 -12.83 24.95
N LYS A 246 23.59 -14.12 24.94
CA LYS A 246 23.95 -14.82 23.70
C LYS A 246 22.72 -14.92 22.80
N ARG A 247 22.76 -14.30 21.63
CA ARG A 247 21.70 -14.35 20.62
C ARG A 247 22.30 -14.75 19.29
N THR A 248 21.63 -15.66 18.59
CA THR A 248 21.89 -15.91 17.18
C THR A 248 21.23 -14.77 16.39
N LEU A 249 22.06 -13.84 15.90
CA LEU A 249 21.68 -12.82 14.90
C LEU A 249 20.56 -11.84 15.33
N GLY A 250 20.40 -11.55 16.62
CA GLY A 250 19.39 -10.59 17.10
C GLY A 250 17.94 -11.08 17.03
N VAL A 251 17.75 -12.40 16.85
CA VAL A 251 16.43 -13.05 16.82
C VAL A 251 16.30 -14.01 18.00
N ASP A 252 15.15 -13.97 18.68
CA ASP A 252 14.75 -14.98 19.67
C ASP A 252 13.28 -15.38 19.48
N THR A 253 12.90 -16.57 19.92
CA THR A 253 11.50 -17.04 19.83
C THR A 253 10.99 -17.52 21.17
N TRP A 254 9.83 -16.99 21.53
CA TRP A 254 9.07 -17.37 22.69
C TRP A 254 7.77 -18.05 22.25
N MET A 255 7.29 -19.03 23.02
CA MET A 255 6.05 -19.76 22.70
C MET A 255 5.15 -19.87 23.93
N ARG A 256 3.87 -19.51 23.78
CA ARG A 256 2.80 -19.82 24.73
C ARG A 256 2.04 -21.03 24.22
N SER A 257 1.92 -22.04 25.07
CA SER A 257 1.13 -23.21 24.75
C SER A 257 -0.35 -22.97 25.04
N GLY A 258 -1.21 -23.27 24.07
CA GLY A 258 -2.66 -23.26 24.24
C GLY A 258 -3.28 -24.66 24.15
N GLY A 259 -4.60 -24.72 23.97
CA GLY A 259 -5.31 -25.98 23.77
C GLY A 259 -5.04 -26.60 22.39
N LYS A 260 -5.65 -26.02 21.34
CA LYS A 260 -5.52 -26.47 19.94
C LYS A 260 -4.47 -25.69 19.13
N HIS A 261 -4.06 -24.53 19.63
CA HIS A 261 -3.11 -23.63 18.97
C HIS A 261 -1.99 -23.30 19.96
N ASP A 262 -0.88 -22.79 19.43
CA ASP A 262 0.24 -22.20 20.16
C ASP A 262 0.45 -20.78 19.66
N LEU A 263 0.72 -19.84 20.57
CA LEU A 263 1.15 -18.50 20.20
C LEU A 263 2.66 -18.50 20.13
N LYS A 264 3.19 -18.37 18.92
CA LYS A 264 4.60 -18.13 18.67
C LYS A 264 4.83 -16.62 18.61
N VAL A 265 5.81 -16.14 19.37
CA VAL A 265 6.26 -14.75 19.34
C VAL A 265 7.74 -14.73 19.00
N THR A 266 8.08 -14.21 17.84
CA THR A 266 9.48 -14.03 17.41
C THR A 266 9.90 -12.58 17.64
N PHE A 267 10.92 -12.40 18.47
CA PHE A 267 11.52 -11.11 18.79
C PHE A 267 12.68 -10.86 17.85
N VAL A 268 12.65 -9.74 17.13
CA VAL A 268 13.67 -9.35 16.15
C VAL A 268 14.19 -7.96 16.47
N GLU A 269 15.49 -7.84 16.73
CA GLU A 269 16.17 -6.54 16.85
C GLU A 269 16.36 -5.94 15.46
N LEU A 270 15.80 -4.75 15.22
CA LEU A 270 16.01 -4.04 13.97
C LEU A 270 17.32 -3.26 13.98
N PRO A 271 17.89 -2.96 12.79
CA PRO A 271 18.97 -2.00 12.66
C PRO A 271 18.59 -0.66 13.30
N GLU A 272 19.60 0.11 13.69
CA GLU A 272 19.38 1.43 14.28
C GLU A 272 18.60 2.35 13.32
N GLN A 273 17.52 2.93 13.83
CA GLN A 273 16.64 3.85 13.11
C GLN A 273 16.52 5.13 13.94
N ARG A 274 16.97 6.26 13.39
CA ARG A 274 16.84 7.59 14.02
C ARG A 274 17.32 7.65 15.49
N GLY A 275 18.43 6.96 15.80
CA GLY A 275 19.06 6.97 17.13
C GLY A 275 18.47 5.96 18.13
N SER A 276 17.58 5.07 17.71
CA SER A 276 17.08 3.97 18.54
C SER A 276 17.14 2.63 17.81
N ARG A 277 17.19 1.52 18.56
CA ARG A 277 17.15 0.14 18.03
C ARG A 277 15.83 -0.51 18.40
N PRO A 278 14.80 -0.39 17.57
CA PRO A 278 13.50 -0.95 17.88
C PRO A 278 13.52 -2.48 17.79
N TRP A 279 12.62 -3.10 18.54
CA TRP A 279 12.37 -4.54 18.53
C TRP A 279 11.00 -4.82 17.94
N VAL A 280 10.93 -5.77 17.01
CA VAL A 280 9.67 -6.28 16.47
C VAL A 280 9.31 -7.56 17.19
N LEU A 281 8.08 -7.63 17.66
CA LEU A 281 7.45 -8.85 18.15
C LEU A 281 6.51 -9.32 17.06
N VAL A 282 6.91 -10.37 16.32
CA VAL A 282 6.05 -11.04 15.34
C VAL A 282 5.25 -12.11 16.05
N LEU A 283 3.95 -11.91 16.15
CA LEU A 283 2.96 -12.76 16.78
C LEU A 283 2.34 -13.67 15.71
N GLN A 284 2.35 -14.97 15.93
CA GLN A 284 1.74 -15.94 15.01
C GLN A 284 1.02 -17.02 15.80
N GLU A 285 -0.24 -17.25 15.47
CA GLU A 285 -1.00 -18.38 16.00
C GLU A 285 -0.77 -19.61 15.13
N CYS A 286 -0.06 -20.59 15.67
CA CYS A 286 0.23 -21.84 14.98
C CYS A 286 -0.74 -22.91 15.46
N SER A 287 -1.44 -23.56 14.54
CA SER A 287 -2.19 -24.77 14.91
C SER A 287 -1.20 -25.88 15.29
N ARG A 288 -1.50 -26.61 16.36
CA ARG A 288 -0.76 -27.85 16.67
C ARG A 288 -1.08 -28.97 15.69
N ALA A 289 -2.20 -28.85 14.96
CA ALA A 289 -2.56 -29.81 13.94
C ALA A 289 -1.73 -29.56 12.68
N ILE A 290 -1.09 -30.61 12.19
CA ILE A 290 -0.44 -30.58 10.88
C ILE A 290 -1.55 -30.46 9.82
N PRO A 291 -1.55 -29.45 8.93
CA PRO A 291 -2.53 -29.37 7.85
C PRO A 291 -2.54 -30.65 7.01
N MET A 292 -3.73 -31.16 6.66
CA MET A 292 -3.80 -32.29 5.75
C MET A 292 -3.42 -31.85 4.32
N PRO A 293 -2.43 -32.48 3.66
CA PRO A 293 -2.07 -32.18 2.27
C PRO A 293 -3.27 -32.33 1.33
N GLU A 294 -3.42 -31.42 0.36
CA GLU A 294 -4.57 -31.43 -0.55
C GLU A 294 -4.65 -32.72 -1.38
N ALA A 295 -3.50 -33.25 -1.80
CA ALA A 295 -3.43 -34.54 -2.49
C ALA A 295 -3.96 -35.72 -1.66
N TRP A 296 -3.95 -35.62 -0.32
CA TRP A 296 -4.55 -36.63 0.55
C TRP A 296 -6.06 -36.43 0.66
N ARG A 297 -6.54 -35.18 0.80
CA ARG A 297 -7.98 -34.86 0.80
C ARG A 297 -8.72 -35.45 -0.39
N GLN A 298 -8.12 -35.38 -1.59
CA GLN A 298 -8.72 -35.90 -2.81
C GLN A 298 -8.80 -37.43 -2.87
N LYS A 299 -7.97 -38.14 -2.10
CA LYS A 299 -7.90 -39.62 -2.07
C LYS A 299 -8.74 -40.25 -0.97
N LEU A 300 -9.18 -39.47 0.00
CA LEU A 300 -9.89 -39.94 1.19
C LEU A 300 -11.37 -39.62 1.09
N SER A 301 -12.22 -40.51 1.61
CA SER A 301 -13.62 -40.16 1.87
C SER A 301 -13.71 -39.09 2.97
N LYS A 302 -14.84 -38.37 3.03
CA LYS A 302 -15.07 -37.37 4.09
C LYS A 302 -14.78 -37.91 5.50
N ARG A 303 -15.21 -39.14 5.77
CA ARG A 303 -15.01 -39.77 7.08
C ARG A 303 -13.56 -40.18 7.34
N GLU A 304 -12.86 -40.66 6.32
CA GLU A 304 -11.43 -40.96 6.42
C GLU A 304 -10.59 -39.70 6.62
N ALA A 305 -10.95 -38.60 5.96
CA ALA A 305 -10.35 -37.29 6.14
C ALA A 305 -10.49 -36.78 7.59
N GLU A 306 -11.67 -36.94 8.21
CA GLU A 306 -11.89 -36.60 9.61
C GLU A 306 -10.97 -37.41 10.57
N VAL A 307 -10.84 -38.73 10.33
CA VAL A 307 -9.92 -39.59 11.10
C VAL A 307 -8.46 -39.16 10.92
N VAL A 308 -8.03 -38.86 9.70
CA VAL A 308 -6.67 -38.36 9.42
C VAL A 308 -6.44 -37.00 10.06
N GLN A 309 -7.42 -36.10 10.07
CA GLN A 309 -7.31 -34.80 10.71
C GLN A 309 -7.09 -34.93 12.23
N GLY A 310 -7.76 -35.89 12.88
CA GLY A 310 -7.51 -36.22 14.29
C GLY A 310 -6.08 -36.74 14.54
N LEU A 311 -5.56 -37.60 13.66
CA LEU A 311 -4.17 -38.07 13.74
C LEU A 311 -3.18 -36.91 13.59
N LEU A 312 -3.38 -36.04 12.60
CA LEU A 312 -2.55 -34.87 12.34
C LEU A 312 -2.62 -33.83 13.47
N SER A 313 -3.70 -33.84 14.25
CA SER A 313 -3.87 -33.09 15.50
C SER A 313 -3.22 -33.78 16.71
N ASN A 314 -2.50 -34.87 16.46
CA ASN A 314 -1.86 -35.74 17.45
C ASN A 314 -2.81 -36.38 18.48
N TRP A 315 -4.09 -36.58 18.14
CA TRP A 315 -5.06 -37.23 19.03
C TRP A 315 -4.88 -38.74 19.10
N SER A 316 -5.17 -39.37 20.24
CA SER A 316 -5.16 -40.84 20.34
C SER A 316 -6.33 -41.44 19.57
N ASN A 317 -6.27 -42.75 19.28
CA ASN A 317 -7.37 -43.42 18.58
C ASN A 317 -8.65 -43.43 19.41
N GLU A 318 -8.54 -43.45 20.73
CA GLU A 318 -9.64 -43.34 21.69
C GLU A 318 -10.28 -41.95 21.62
N THR A 319 -9.48 -40.89 21.63
CA THR A 319 -9.97 -39.51 21.47
C THR A 319 -10.66 -39.31 20.12
N ILE A 320 -10.09 -39.85 19.04
CA ILE A 320 -10.71 -39.80 17.70
C ILE A 320 -12.03 -40.57 17.68
N ALA A 321 -12.10 -41.72 18.36
CA ALA A 321 -13.31 -42.52 18.45
C ALA A 321 -14.41 -41.73 19.20
N GLU A 322 -14.07 -41.12 20.33
CA GLU A 322 -14.99 -40.31 21.11
C GLU A 322 -15.49 -39.08 20.34
N ASP A 323 -14.57 -38.27 19.79
CA ASP A 323 -14.89 -37.03 19.08
C ASP A 323 -15.77 -37.27 17.84
N LEU A 324 -15.51 -38.37 17.12
CA LEU A 324 -16.26 -38.71 15.92
C LEU A 324 -17.51 -39.55 16.23
N GLY A 325 -17.76 -40.00 17.47
CA GLY A 325 -18.85 -40.93 17.78
C GLY A 325 -18.68 -42.30 17.10
N LEU A 326 -17.45 -42.79 17.01
CA LEU A 326 -17.07 -44.09 16.48
C LEU A 326 -16.62 -45.04 17.59
N THR A 327 -16.57 -46.34 17.28
CA THR A 327 -15.87 -47.29 18.18
C THR A 327 -14.37 -47.28 17.89
N LEU A 328 -13.55 -47.62 18.88
CA LEU A 328 -12.09 -47.77 18.71
C LEU A 328 -11.73 -48.75 17.58
N ASN A 329 -12.50 -49.83 17.41
CA ASN A 329 -12.32 -50.79 16.32
C ASN A 329 -12.66 -50.20 14.96
N THR A 330 -13.68 -49.34 14.88
CA THR A 330 -14.01 -48.61 13.65
C THR A 330 -12.88 -47.67 13.25
N VAL A 331 -12.29 -46.93 14.21
CA VAL A 331 -11.11 -46.08 13.95
C VAL A 331 -9.92 -46.91 13.45
N LYS A 332 -9.59 -48.03 14.11
CA LYS A 332 -8.53 -48.94 13.64
C LYS A 332 -8.79 -49.47 12.22
N THR A 333 -10.05 -49.75 11.89
CA THR A 333 -10.46 -50.18 10.54
C THR A 333 -10.26 -49.08 9.51
N HIS A 334 -10.66 -47.84 9.83
CA HIS A 334 -10.37 -46.69 8.98
C HIS A 334 -8.87 -46.53 8.74
N LEU A 335 -8.04 -46.59 9.79
CA LEU A 335 -6.58 -46.46 9.66
C LEU A 335 -5.96 -47.53 8.75
N ARG A 336 -6.42 -48.78 8.85
CA ARG A 336 -5.99 -49.88 7.98
C ARG A 336 -6.33 -49.64 6.50
N ASN A 337 -7.41 -48.92 6.22
CA ASN A 337 -7.80 -48.58 4.85
C ASN A 337 -7.10 -47.31 4.35
N ILE A 338 -6.85 -46.35 5.24
CA ILE A 338 -6.22 -45.06 4.94
C ILE A 338 -4.75 -45.23 4.57
N PHE A 339 -3.98 -45.99 5.36
CA PHE A 339 -2.53 -46.13 5.18
C PHE A 339 -2.14 -46.63 3.77
N PRO A 340 -2.76 -47.70 3.22
CA PRO A 340 -2.51 -48.10 1.84
C PRO A 340 -2.92 -47.06 0.79
N LYS A 341 -4.05 -46.35 0.99
CA LYS A 341 -4.52 -45.32 0.05
C LYS A 341 -3.54 -44.16 -0.07
N LEU A 342 -2.86 -43.83 1.02
CA LEU A 342 -1.89 -42.73 1.08
C LEU A 342 -0.45 -43.18 0.82
N GLY A 343 -0.18 -44.49 0.80
CA GLY A 343 1.16 -45.05 0.69
C GLY A 343 2.02 -44.77 1.94
N ILE A 344 1.40 -44.85 3.11
CA ILE A 344 2.00 -44.54 4.41
C ILE A 344 2.10 -45.81 5.24
N GLU A 345 3.19 -46.00 5.96
CA GLU A 345 3.44 -47.25 6.69
C GLU A 345 3.10 -47.17 8.19
N SER A 346 3.09 -45.97 8.77
CA SER A 346 2.84 -45.79 10.19
C SER A 346 2.27 -44.42 10.54
N ARG A 347 1.77 -44.26 11.77
CA ARG A 347 1.36 -42.95 12.30
C ARG A 347 2.50 -41.93 12.28
N THR A 348 3.71 -42.34 12.64
CA THR A 348 4.88 -41.46 12.64
C THR A 348 5.24 -41.03 11.22
N ASP A 349 5.21 -41.97 10.26
CA ASP A 349 5.41 -41.70 8.84
C ASP A 349 4.32 -40.76 8.29
N LEU A 350 3.06 -40.93 8.72
CA LEU A 350 1.98 -40.02 8.38
C LEU A 350 2.28 -38.57 8.82
N LEU A 351 2.69 -38.38 10.08
CA LEU A 351 3.02 -37.06 10.61
C LEU A 351 4.22 -36.46 9.88
N TYR A 352 5.26 -37.26 9.63
CA TYR A 352 6.46 -36.83 8.93
C TYR A 352 6.17 -36.39 7.49
N GLN A 353 5.49 -37.23 6.71
CA GLN A 353 5.12 -36.95 5.32
C GLN A 353 4.20 -35.72 5.21
N ALA A 354 3.26 -35.57 6.14
CA ALA A 354 2.37 -34.41 6.18
C ALA A 354 3.13 -33.11 6.46
N ALA A 355 4.06 -33.14 7.43
CA ALA A 355 4.90 -31.98 7.76
C ALA A 355 5.91 -31.65 6.66
N TRP A 356 6.51 -32.67 6.03
CA TRP A 356 7.52 -32.49 4.99
C TRP A 356 6.94 -31.86 3.72
N ARG A 357 5.74 -32.28 3.30
CA ARG A 357 5.04 -31.75 2.13
C ARG A 357 4.55 -30.30 2.29
N GLN A 358 4.69 -29.71 3.48
CA GLN A 358 4.33 -28.32 3.75
C GLN A 358 5.52 -27.37 3.79
N LYS A 359 6.76 -27.85 3.73
CA LYS A 359 7.89 -26.95 3.58
C LYS A 359 7.82 -26.28 2.22
N PRO A 360 7.87 -24.94 2.13
CA PRO A 360 8.07 -24.28 0.84
C PRO A 360 9.41 -24.77 0.26
N GLY A 361 9.36 -25.22 -0.99
CA GLY A 361 10.53 -25.66 -1.75
C GLY A 361 11.43 -24.51 -2.14
#